data_AF-A0A1F9DZV8-F1
#
_entry.id   AF-A0A1F9DZV8-F1
#
_cell.length_a   1.000
_cell.length_b   1.000
_cell.length_c   1.000
_cell.angle_alpha   90.00
_cell.angle_beta   90.00
_cell.angle_gamma   90.00
#
_symmetry.space_group_name_H-M   'P 1'
#
loop_
_entity.id
_entity.type
_entity.pdbx_description
1 polymer ?
#
loop_
_entity_poly.entity_id
_entity_poly.type
_entity_poly.pdbx_seq_one_letter_code
_entity_poly.pdbx_strand_id
1 'polypeptide(L)'
;MNDFIHHIPACIDLYKEGDLRGLNLQNLGRYLEEKTGVPFRNQGNIYKKYSEKKLEALAKKLASIKVKDPGGKFSLGVPLQAEIDYERRRIRKPGWKVFGILYEGVLYQKLVSDLIFEGRLSLDRCSILFTNQLFGTWDRDNWRYHARVSLYGFPSLISIVGLVEAPAKPKEFYLRKQMGTPIESLKEEYEGRFLDHGDSRMTEVLKGYAMQAFLFHLTGDPFCEDRNCRLFNSHWQAEVLHSQMDGQYEFCPRHEAFIKELKDRSPFSSLSYLSTSCQEADDSITRIVNSRLGITNGNVPKILDGAFQKPKKCG
;
A
#
# COMPACT_ATOMS: atom_id res chain seq x y z
N MET A 1 -19.37 19.78 -9.72
CA MET A 1 -18.42 18.72 -9.33
C MET A 1 -17.90 18.14 -10.63
N ASN A 2 -16.63 18.38 -10.95
CA ASN A 2 -16.07 18.04 -12.26
C ASN A 2 -16.23 16.54 -12.54
N ASP A 3 -16.72 16.24 -13.73
CA ASP A 3 -16.74 14.92 -14.37
C ASP A 3 -15.31 14.43 -14.66
N PHE A 4 -14.46 14.32 -13.64
CA PHE A 4 -13.23 13.55 -13.79
C PHE A 4 -13.63 12.09 -13.88
N ILE A 5 -13.65 11.57 -15.11
CA ILE A 5 -13.74 10.15 -15.40
C ILE A 5 -12.51 9.51 -14.75
N HIS A 6 -12.66 9.04 -13.51
CA HIS A 6 -11.64 8.25 -12.84
C HIS A 6 -11.48 6.96 -13.64
N HIS A 7 -10.30 6.73 -14.20
CA HIS A 7 -9.99 5.46 -14.85
C HIS A 7 -10.04 4.35 -13.79
N ILE A 8 -11.12 3.57 -13.80
CA ILE A 8 -11.29 2.44 -12.91
C ILE A 8 -10.32 1.35 -13.36
N PRO A 9 -9.41 0.86 -12.51
CA PRO A 9 -8.48 -0.19 -12.89
C PRO A 9 -9.23 -1.48 -13.18
N ALA A 10 -8.80 -2.24 -14.19
CA ALA A 10 -9.37 -3.55 -14.49
C ALA A 10 -9.13 -4.59 -13.39
N CYS A 11 -8.10 -4.40 -12.53
CA CYS A 11 -7.74 -5.35 -11.49
C CYS A 11 -7.03 -4.68 -10.31
N ILE A 12 -7.26 -5.23 -9.10
CA ILE A 12 -6.47 -4.95 -7.91
C ILE A 12 -5.45 -6.08 -7.70
N ASP A 13 -4.16 -5.77 -7.71
CA ASP A 13 -3.09 -6.73 -7.46
C ASP A 13 -2.56 -6.62 -6.03
N LEU A 14 -2.71 -7.69 -5.26
CA LEU A 14 -2.23 -7.78 -3.89
C LEU A 14 -0.92 -8.57 -3.87
N TYR A 15 0.15 -7.89 -3.50
CA TYR A 15 1.47 -8.46 -3.27
C TYR A 15 1.76 -8.58 -1.77
N LYS A 16 2.64 -9.51 -1.41
CA LYS A 16 3.17 -9.61 -0.04
C LYS A 16 4.67 -9.75 0.03
N GLU A 17 5.23 -9.35 1.15
CA GLU A 17 6.55 -9.79 1.60
C GLU A 17 6.60 -9.99 3.12
N GLY A 18 7.49 -10.88 3.56
CA GLY A 18 7.72 -11.16 4.97
C GLY A 18 6.63 -11.98 5.66
N ASP A 19 6.69 -11.98 6.99
CA ASP A 19 5.70 -12.59 7.89
C ASP A 19 4.60 -11.58 8.21
N LEU A 20 3.41 -11.77 7.63
CA LEU A 20 2.28 -10.86 7.78
C LEU A 20 1.34 -11.22 8.95
N ARG A 21 1.78 -12.10 9.88
CA ARG A 21 1.12 -12.50 11.14
C ARG A 21 -0.31 -11.97 11.36
N GLY A 22 -1.30 -12.71 10.85
CA GLY A 22 -2.72 -12.38 11.07
C GLY A 22 -3.40 -11.66 9.91
N LEU A 23 -2.68 -11.21 8.88
CA LEU A 23 -3.31 -10.70 7.66
C LEU A 23 -3.80 -11.84 6.75
N ASN A 24 -5.11 -11.88 6.53
CA ASN A 24 -5.75 -12.73 5.54
C ASN A 24 -6.01 -11.95 4.24
N LEU A 25 -5.05 -12.01 3.31
CA LEU A 25 -5.15 -11.33 2.01
C LEU A 25 -6.35 -11.78 1.17
N GLN A 26 -6.80 -13.02 1.33
CA GLN A 26 -7.97 -13.50 0.58
C GLN A 26 -9.27 -12.89 1.11
N ASN A 27 -9.38 -12.66 2.42
CA ASN A 27 -10.51 -11.94 3.01
C ASN A 27 -10.46 -10.45 2.60
N LEU A 28 -9.30 -9.82 2.74
CA LEU A 28 -9.11 -8.42 2.36
C LEU A 28 -9.41 -8.18 0.87
N GLY A 29 -8.92 -9.05 -0.01
CA GLY A 29 -9.18 -8.94 -1.46
C GLY A 29 -10.67 -9.08 -1.80
N ARG A 30 -11.37 -10.06 -1.21
CA ARG A 30 -12.82 -10.21 -1.37
C ARG A 30 -13.59 -8.98 -0.92
N TYR A 31 -13.17 -8.39 0.21
CA TYR A 31 -13.75 -7.14 0.68
C TYR A 31 -13.53 -6.00 -0.33
N LEU A 32 -12.33 -5.85 -0.89
CA LEU A 32 -12.08 -4.82 -1.92
C LEU A 32 -12.94 -5.03 -3.16
N GLU A 33 -13.04 -6.27 -3.63
CA GLU A 33 -13.89 -6.62 -4.77
C GLU A 33 -15.37 -6.34 -4.48
N GLU A 34 -15.86 -6.72 -3.30
CA GLU A 34 -17.22 -6.43 -2.86
C GLU A 34 -17.50 -4.92 -2.81
N LYS A 35 -16.54 -4.11 -2.32
CA LYS A 35 -16.74 -2.65 -2.18
C LYS A 35 -16.52 -1.88 -3.47
N THR A 36 -15.63 -2.31 -4.34
CA THR A 36 -15.26 -1.54 -5.54
C THR A 36 -15.89 -2.08 -6.82
N GLY A 37 -16.34 -3.34 -6.82
CA GLY A 37 -16.71 -4.05 -8.03
C GLY A 37 -15.52 -4.36 -8.95
N VAL A 38 -14.27 -4.18 -8.49
CA VAL A 38 -13.05 -4.49 -9.25
C VAL A 38 -12.49 -5.82 -8.79
N PRO A 39 -12.22 -6.77 -9.69
CA PRO A 39 -11.68 -8.07 -9.31
C PRO A 39 -10.28 -7.94 -8.71
N PHE A 40 -9.92 -8.84 -7.80
CA PHE A 40 -8.59 -8.87 -7.20
C PHE A 40 -7.79 -10.12 -7.59
N ARG A 41 -6.47 -9.97 -7.62
CA ARG A 41 -5.51 -11.06 -7.80
C ARG A 41 -4.51 -11.07 -6.67
N ASN A 42 -4.35 -12.22 -6.02
CA ASN A 42 -3.29 -12.44 -5.06
C ASN A 42 -2.02 -12.90 -5.78
N GLN A 43 -1.08 -11.98 -5.96
CA GLN A 43 0.19 -12.22 -6.66
C GLN A 43 1.21 -12.95 -5.78
N GLY A 44 0.95 -13.07 -4.48
CA GLY A 44 1.82 -13.75 -3.53
C GLY A 44 3.11 -12.99 -3.25
N ASN A 45 4.19 -13.72 -2.99
CA ASN A 45 5.47 -13.12 -2.59
C ASN A 45 6.09 -12.35 -3.77
N ILE A 46 6.35 -11.06 -3.58
CA ILE A 46 6.89 -10.16 -4.61
C ILE A 46 8.24 -10.64 -5.19
N TYR A 47 9.03 -11.39 -4.44
CA TYR A 47 10.35 -11.85 -4.86
C TYR A 47 10.33 -13.12 -5.73
N LYS A 48 9.20 -13.84 -5.77
CA LYS A 48 9.10 -15.21 -6.33
C LYS A 48 9.54 -15.32 -7.80
N LYS A 49 9.33 -14.27 -8.60
CA LYS A 49 9.56 -14.30 -10.06
C LYS A 49 10.96 -13.90 -10.50
N TYR A 50 11.86 -13.53 -9.59
CA TYR A 50 13.17 -12.99 -9.95
C TYR A 50 14.30 -13.99 -9.77
N SER A 51 15.32 -13.86 -10.63
CA SER A 51 16.54 -14.64 -10.56
C SER A 51 17.38 -14.27 -9.34
N GLU A 52 18.20 -15.21 -8.88
CA GLU A 52 19.15 -15.00 -7.77
C GLU A 52 20.02 -13.76 -7.99
N LYS A 53 20.51 -13.53 -9.22
CA LYS A 53 21.30 -12.34 -9.55
C LYS A 53 20.54 -11.03 -9.31
N LYS A 54 19.24 -10.99 -9.62
CA LYS A 54 18.39 -9.81 -9.42
C LYS A 54 18.06 -9.62 -7.94
N LEU A 55 17.78 -10.71 -7.21
CA LEU A 55 17.56 -10.68 -5.75
C LEU A 55 18.82 -10.24 -4.99
N GLU A 56 19.99 -10.64 -5.47
CA GLU A 56 21.29 -10.27 -4.92
C GLU A 56 21.56 -8.76 -5.07
N ALA A 57 21.34 -8.22 -6.27
CA ALA A 57 21.41 -6.77 -6.50
C ALA A 57 20.38 -6.00 -5.66
N LEU A 58 19.17 -6.55 -5.51
CA LEU A 58 18.11 -5.97 -4.69
C LEU A 58 18.48 -5.93 -3.21
N ALA A 59 19.08 -6.99 -2.66
CA ALA A 59 19.53 -7.04 -1.26
C ALA A 59 20.51 -5.91 -0.95
N LYS A 60 21.46 -5.65 -1.85
CA LYS A 60 22.40 -4.52 -1.71
C LYS A 60 21.69 -3.17 -1.72
N LYS A 61 20.72 -2.97 -2.62
CA LYS A 61 19.92 -1.73 -2.69
C LYS A 61 19.10 -1.52 -1.42
N LEU A 62 18.41 -2.55 -0.94
CA LEU A 62 17.63 -2.49 0.30
C LEU A 62 18.50 -2.15 1.51
N ALA A 63 19.70 -2.73 1.60
CA ALA A 63 20.62 -2.43 2.68
C ALA A 63 21.07 -0.95 2.66
N SER A 64 21.28 -0.36 1.47
CA SER A 64 21.70 1.04 1.33
C SER A 64 20.64 2.07 1.71
N ILE A 65 19.37 1.68 1.80
CA ILE A 65 18.25 2.60 2.10
C ILE A 65 17.76 2.49 3.55
N LYS A 66 18.49 1.80 4.42
CA LYS A 66 18.21 1.75 5.85
C LYS A 66 18.52 3.08 6.50
N VAL A 67 17.55 3.63 7.22
CA VAL A 67 17.72 4.83 8.03
C VAL A 67 18.57 4.47 9.25
N LYS A 68 19.75 5.09 9.35
CA LYS A 68 20.71 4.85 10.44
C LYS A 68 20.36 5.61 11.70
N ASP A 69 19.94 6.86 11.51
CA ASP A 69 19.53 7.78 12.56
C ASP A 69 18.22 8.44 12.15
N PRO A 70 17.09 8.10 12.81
CA PRO A 70 15.81 8.74 12.55
C PRO A 70 15.81 10.26 12.84
N GLY A 71 16.70 10.78 13.67
CA GLY A 71 16.86 12.22 13.92
C GLY A 71 17.78 12.93 12.92
N GLY A 72 18.50 12.17 12.10
CA GLY A 72 19.47 12.68 11.14
C GLY A 72 18.93 12.69 9.71
N LYS A 73 19.41 13.65 8.90
CA LYS A 73 19.13 13.64 7.46
C LYS A 73 19.62 12.34 6.84
N PHE A 74 18.80 11.74 5.97
CA PHE A 74 19.20 10.54 5.27
C PHE A 74 20.37 10.80 4.33
N SER A 75 21.34 9.89 4.38
CA SER A 75 22.48 9.85 3.48
C SER A 75 22.57 8.46 2.86
N LEU A 76 22.70 8.43 1.54
CA LEU A 76 22.92 7.17 0.84
C LEU A 76 24.35 6.70 1.14
N GLY A 77 24.47 5.68 1.98
CA GLY A 77 25.74 5.11 2.38
C GLY A 77 26.07 3.82 1.63
N VAL A 78 27.34 3.41 1.71
CA VAL A 78 27.76 2.05 1.35
C VAL A 78 27.31 1.13 2.49
N PRO A 79 26.40 0.16 2.25
CA PRO A 79 25.93 -0.73 3.31
C PRO A 79 27.03 -1.68 3.77
N LEU A 80 27.02 -2.04 5.05
CA LEU A 80 27.94 -3.06 5.58
C LEU A 80 27.56 -4.44 5.04
N GLN A 81 28.54 -5.34 4.94
CA GLN A 81 28.31 -6.70 4.45
C GLN A 81 27.22 -7.43 5.27
N ALA A 82 27.23 -7.26 6.60
CA ALA A 82 26.21 -7.83 7.48
C ALA A 82 24.79 -7.33 7.18
N GLU A 83 24.63 -6.08 6.70
CA GLU A 83 23.34 -5.54 6.31
C GLU A 83 22.83 -6.13 5.01
N ILE A 84 23.74 -6.34 4.05
CA ILE A 84 23.45 -7.04 2.80
C ILE A 84 23.07 -8.49 3.11
N ASP A 85 23.82 -9.17 3.98
CA ASP A 85 23.55 -10.56 4.39
C ASP A 85 22.23 -10.71 5.15
N TYR A 86 21.83 -9.68 5.91
CA TYR A 86 20.50 -9.63 6.49
C TYR A 86 19.42 -9.59 5.38
N GLU A 87 19.53 -8.68 4.40
CA GLU A 87 18.56 -8.57 3.31
C GLU A 87 18.51 -9.85 2.45
N ARG A 88 19.67 -10.42 2.14
CA ARG A 88 19.82 -11.69 1.43
C ARG A 88 19.04 -12.82 2.10
N ARG A 89 19.10 -12.92 3.43
CA ARG A 89 18.38 -13.94 4.20
C ARG A 89 16.89 -13.64 4.26
N ARG A 90 16.52 -12.38 4.48
CA ARG A 90 15.13 -11.91 4.56
C ARG A 90 14.35 -12.18 3.27
N ILE A 91 14.91 -11.79 2.13
CA ILE A 91 14.27 -11.94 0.80
C ILE A 91 14.02 -13.42 0.47
N ARG A 92 14.97 -14.30 0.83
CA ARG A 92 14.91 -15.74 0.52
C ARG A 92 14.00 -16.55 1.43
N LYS A 93 13.70 -16.06 2.64
CA LYS A 93 12.90 -16.80 3.62
C LYS A 93 11.51 -16.18 3.75
N PRO A 94 10.47 -16.81 3.16
CA PRO A 94 9.09 -16.49 3.49
C PRO A 94 8.87 -16.54 5.00
N GLY A 95 8.14 -15.58 5.55
CA GLY A 95 7.92 -15.54 7.00
C GLY A 95 9.12 -15.03 7.82
N TRP A 96 10.05 -14.29 7.20
CA TRP A 96 11.11 -13.63 7.95
C TRP A 96 10.53 -12.60 8.94
N LYS A 97 10.85 -12.79 10.22
CA LYS A 97 10.49 -11.87 11.30
C LYS A 97 11.46 -10.69 11.29
N VAL A 98 10.93 -9.47 11.28
CA VAL A 98 11.74 -8.24 11.28
C VAL A 98 11.96 -7.71 12.70
N PHE A 99 13.01 -6.91 12.86
CA PHE A 99 13.33 -6.25 14.12
C PHE A 99 13.77 -4.80 13.84
N GLY A 100 12.97 -3.80 14.25
CA GLY A 100 13.39 -2.41 14.47
C GLY A 100 14.09 -1.64 13.34
N ILE A 101 14.23 -2.19 12.14
CA ILE A 101 14.91 -1.53 11.02
C ILE A 101 13.91 -0.64 10.29
N LEU A 102 14.25 0.65 10.23
CA LEU A 102 13.51 1.65 9.48
C LEU A 102 14.11 1.83 8.08
N TYR A 103 13.29 1.73 7.04
CA TYR A 103 13.68 2.01 5.66
C TYR A 103 13.24 3.41 5.24
N GLU A 104 14.02 4.05 4.36
CA GLU A 104 13.60 5.26 3.67
C GLU A 104 12.44 4.91 2.72
N GLY A 105 11.25 5.44 3.02
CA GLY A 105 10.00 4.97 2.42
C GLY A 105 9.88 5.25 0.93
N VAL A 106 10.35 6.40 0.46
CA VAL A 106 10.26 6.79 -0.96
C VAL A 106 11.20 5.92 -1.81
N LEU A 107 12.42 5.70 -1.34
CA LEU A 107 13.38 4.82 -2.00
C LEU A 107 12.92 3.36 -1.94
N TYR A 108 12.32 2.93 -0.83
CA TYR A 108 11.74 1.60 -0.72
C TYR A 108 10.60 1.39 -1.73
N GLN A 109 9.66 2.34 -1.84
CA GLN A 109 8.60 2.29 -2.86
C GLN A 109 9.17 2.28 -4.28
N LYS A 110 10.24 3.03 -4.54
CA LYS A 110 10.91 2.99 -5.83
C LYS A 110 11.47 1.59 -6.16
N LEU A 111 12.11 0.92 -5.20
CA LEU A 111 12.59 -0.45 -5.40
C LEU A 111 11.43 -1.43 -5.65
N VAL A 112 10.33 -1.31 -4.91
CA VAL A 112 9.14 -2.15 -5.12
C VAL A 112 8.50 -1.88 -6.49
N SER A 113 8.42 -0.61 -6.89
CA SER A 113 7.95 -0.21 -8.23
C SER A 113 8.78 -0.84 -9.33
N ASP A 114 10.11 -0.82 -9.22
CA ASP A 114 11.00 -1.41 -10.22
C ASP A 114 10.83 -2.94 -10.32
N LEU A 115 10.42 -3.60 -9.22
CA LEU A 115 10.02 -5.00 -9.25
C LEU A 115 8.68 -5.13 -9.99
N ILE A 116 7.60 -4.55 -9.46
CA ILE A 116 6.24 -4.81 -9.97
C ILE A 116 6.11 -4.43 -11.44
N PHE A 117 6.60 -3.25 -11.83
CA PHE A 117 6.34 -2.67 -13.15
C PHE A 117 7.47 -2.86 -14.15
N GLU A 118 8.67 -3.22 -13.71
CA GLU A 118 9.85 -3.40 -14.58
C GLU A 118 10.09 -2.23 -15.55
N GLY A 119 9.83 -1.01 -15.08
CA GLY A 119 9.96 0.23 -15.87
C GLY A 119 8.73 0.62 -16.70
N ARG A 120 7.64 -0.15 -16.67
CA ARG A 120 6.39 0.12 -17.39
C ARG A 120 5.22 0.27 -16.42
N LEU A 121 4.93 1.50 -16.02
CA LEU A 121 3.76 1.81 -15.20
C LEU A 121 2.48 1.61 -16.02
N SER A 122 1.47 0.99 -15.41
CA SER A 122 0.12 0.90 -15.95
C SER A 122 -0.88 1.33 -14.88
N LEU A 123 -1.75 2.28 -15.22
CA LEU A 123 -2.83 2.73 -14.34
C LEU A 123 -4.04 1.79 -14.37
N ASP A 124 -4.05 0.81 -15.26
CA ASP A 124 -5.10 -0.19 -15.36
C ASP A 124 -5.06 -1.22 -14.21
N ARG A 125 -3.99 -1.20 -13.39
CA ARG A 125 -3.80 -2.13 -12.28
C ARG A 125 -3.50 -1.38 -10.99
N CYS A 126 -4.38 -1.51 -10.01
CA CYS A 126 -4.12 -0.99 -8.66
C CYS A 126 -3.23 -1.98 -7.91
N SER A 127 -1.93 -1.69 -7.81
CA SER A 127 -0.95 -2.57 -7.15
C SER A 127 -0.71 -2.15 -5.71
N ILE A 128 -0.94 -3.07 -4.77
CA ILE A 128 -0.79 -2.86 -3.33
C ILE A 128 0.18 -3.91 -2.77
N LEU A 129 1.28 -3.47 -2.15
CA LEU A 129 2.19 -4.34 -1.39
C LEU A 129 1.85 -4.27 0.11
N PHE A 130 1.54 -5.44 0.69
CA PHE A 130 1.56 -5.62 2.14
C PHE A 130 2.92 -6.13 2.59
N THR A 131 3.53 -5.42 3.53
CA THR A 131 4.88 -5.70 4.01
C THR A 131 4.92 -5.73 5.53
N ASN A 132 5.86 -6.48 6.09
CA ASN A 132 6.22 -6.36 7.49
C ASN A 132 7.43 -5.44 7.72
N GLN A 133 7.96 -4.76 6.70
CA GLN A 133 9.04 -3.78 6.90
C GLN A 133 8.49 -2.49 7.50
N LEU A 134 9.19 -1.94 8.49
CA LEU A 134 8.92 -0.60 8.98
C LEU A 134 9.60 0.41 8.04
N PHE A 135 8.82 1.34 7.50
CA PHE A 135 9.37 2.43 6.70
C PHE A 135 8.87 3.77 7.21
N GLY A 136 9.61 4.82 6.90
CA GLY A 136 9.27 6.17 7.28
C GLY A 136 9.65 7.17 6.22
N THR A 137 9.10 8.37 6.35
CA THR A 137 9.39 9.51 5.47
C THR A 137 10.03 10.62 6.28
N TRP A 138 10.94 11.37 5.67
CA TRP A 138 11.50 12.57 6.30
C TRP A 138 10.43 13.66 6.46
N ASP A 139 10.18 14.06 7.70
CA ASP A 139 9.35 15.22 8.01
C ASP A 139 10.21 16.48 8.05
N ARG A 140 9.86 17.47 7.22
CA ARG A 140 10.59 18.74 7.11
C ARG A 140 10.22 19.74 8.21
N ASP A 141 9.08 19.54 8.86
CA ASP A 141 8.61 20.44 9.91
C ASP A 141 9.32 20.12 11.22
N ASN A 142 9.45 18.83 11.54
CA ASN A 142 10.07 18.35 12.77
C ASN A 142 11.51 17.82 12.58
N TRP A 143 12.07 17.92 11.36
CA TRP A 143 13.42 17.49 11.00
C TRP A 143 13.79 16.08 11.48
N ARG A 144 12.87 15.12 11.32
CA ARG A 144 13.08 13.72 11.71
C ARG A 144 12.27 12.76 10.85
N TYR A 145 12.65 11.49 10.83
CA TYR A 145 11.85 10.44 10.24
C TYR A 145 10.60 10.17 11.06
N HIS A 146 9.46 10.09 10.37
CA HIS A 146 8.21 9.57 10.92
C HIS A 146 7.94 8.23 10.29
N ALA A 147 7.76 7.20 11.14
CA ALA A 147 7.25 5.92 10.69
C ALA A 147 5.88 6.11 10.04
N ARG A 148 5.58 5.31 9.02
CA ARG A 148 4.32 5.36 8.29
C ARG A 148 3.67 3.98 8.30
N VAL A 149 2.35 3.97 8.41
CA VAL A 149 1.55 2.76 8.15
C VAL A 149 1.52 2.49 6.66
N SER A 150 1.29 3.53 5.86
CA SER A 150 1.14 3.42 4.42
C SER A 150 1.89 4.53 3.68
N LEU A 151 2.26 4.23 2.43
CA LEU A 151 2.76 5.20 1.47
C LEU A 151 2.00 4.95 0.16
N TYR A 152 1.10 5.87 -0.18
CA TYR A 152 0.26 5.76 -1.37
C TYR A 152 1.00 6.29 -2.59
N GLY A 153 0.94 5.52 -3.66
CA GLY A 153 1.73 5.74 -4.88
C GLY A 153 1.55 4.57 -5.84
N PHE A 154 2.50 4.43 -6.76
CA PHE A 154 2.50 3.35 -7.75
C PHE A 154 3.78 2.52 -7.54
N PRO A 155 3.73 1.42 -6.76
CA PRO A 155 2.58 0.82 -6.08
C PRO A 155 2.31 1.47 -4.72
N SER A 156 1.15 1.20 -4.13
CA SER A 156 0.88 1.57 -2.74
C SER A 156 1.55 0.57 -1.81
N LEU A 157 2.17 1.07 -0.73
CA LEU A 157 2.81 0.26 0.30
C LEU A 157 2.00 0.34 1.59
N ILE A 158 1.76 -0.80 2.23
CA ILE A 158 1.10 -0.88 3.53
C ILE A 158 1.92 -1.79 4.45
N SER A 159 2.41 -1.23 5.56
CA SER A 159 3.21 -1.93 6.56
C SER A 159 2.35 -2.38 7.73
N ILE A 160 2.31 -3.70 7.98
CA ILE A 160 1.63 -4.23 9.17
C ILE A 160 2.39 -3.90 10.46
N VAL A 161 3.72 -3.75 10.38
CA VAL A 161 4.54 -3.30 11.51
C VAL A 161 4.37 -1.80 11.71
N GLY A 162 4.29 -1.04 10.62
CA GLY A 162 3.93 0.37 10.65
C GLY A 162 2.58 0.60 11.33
N LEU A 163 1.58 -0.25 11.09
CA LEU A 163 0.28 -0.15 11.76
C LEU A 163 0.36 -0.24 13.30
N VAL A 164 1.29 -1.04 13.82
CA VAL A 164 1.51 -1.20 15.27
C VAL A 164 2.40 -0.10 15.85
N GLU A 165 3.43 0.31 15.10
CA GLU A 165 4.49 1.18 15.61
C GLU A 165 4.34 2.66 15.26
N ALA A 166 3.69 3.01 14.14
CA ALA A 166 3.62 4.38 13.64
C ALA A 166 2.54 5.24 14.32
N PRO A 167 1.27 4.79 14.48
CA PRO A 167 0.28 5.57 15.20
C PRO A 167 0.64 5.64 16.69
N ALA A 168 0.46 6.82 17.28
CA ALA A 168 0.78 7.05 18.68
C ALA A 168 -0.12 6.22 19.61
N LYS A 169 0.49 5.57 20.61
CA LYS A 169 -0.25 4.88 21.68
C LYS A 169 -0.87 5.91 22.66
N PRO A 170 -1.79 5.51 23.56
CA PRO A 170 -2.33 6.41 24.57
C PRO A 170 -1.23 7.10 25.39
N LYS A 171 -1.44 8.37 25.78
CA LYS A 171 -0.41 9.14 26.51
C LYS A 171 -0.04 8.49 27.84
N GLU A 172 -1.02 7.90 28.51
CA GLU A 172 -0.87 7.22 29.79
C GLU A 172 0.08 6.01 29.69
N PHE A 173 0.08 5.33 28.55
CA PHE A 173 1.00 4.23 28.27
C PHE A 173 2.46 4.70 28.32
N TYR A 174 2.76 5.86 27.72
CA TYR A 174 4.12 6.43 27.73
C TYR A 174 4.52 6.92 29.12
N LEU A 175 3.61 7.58 29.85
CA LEU A 175 3.86 8.06 31.20
C LEU A 175 4.25 6.90 32.13
N ARG A 176 3.48 5.82 32.11
CA ARG A 176 3.75 4.65 32.95
C ARG A 176 5.01 3.89 32.54
N LYS A 177 5.32 3.85 31.24
CA LYS A 177 6.60 3.31 30.75
C LYS A 177 7.78 4.12 31.28
N GLN A 178 7.68 5.45 31.31
CA GLN A 178 8.71 6.33 31.88
C GLN A 178 8.85 6.14 33.40
N MET A 179 7.76 5.80 34.09
CA MET A 179 7.76 5.43 35.52
C MET A 179 8.36 4.04 35.80
N GLY A 180 8.87 3.34 34.78
CA GLY A 180 9.55 2.05 34.94
C GLY A 180 8.62 0.84 34.97
N THR A 181 7.34 0.99 34.59
CA THR A 181 6.44 -0.17 34.47
C THR A 181 6.93 -1.09 33.34
N PRO A 182 7.09 -2.42 33.57
CA PRO A 182 7.46 -3.36 32.53
C PRO A 182 6.52 -3.30 31.32
N ILE A 183 7.07 -3.44 30.12
CA ILE A 183 6.30 -3.29 28.87
C ILE A 183 5.23 -4.39 28.77
N GLU A 184 5.55 -5.59 29.22
CA GLU A 184 4.67 -6.76 29.24
C GLU A 184 3.42 -6.46 30.09
N SER A 185 3.61 -5.95 31.31
CA SER A 185 2.50 -5.53 32.18
C SER A 185 1.67 -4.38 31.59
N LEU A 186 2.32 -3.44 30.89
CA LEU A 186 1.59 -2.36 30.19
C LEU A 186 0.78 -2.89 29.00
N LYS A 187 1.25 -3.93 28.32
CA LYS A 187 0.50 -4.54 27.22
C LYS A 187 -0.75 -5.25 27.70
N GLU A 188 -0.66 -5.92 28.85
CA GLU A 188 -1.82 -6.57 29.50
C GLU A 188 -2.84 -5.52 29.99
N GLU A 189 -2.39 -4.48 30.69
CA GLU A 189 -3.28 -3.45 31.23
C GLU A 189 -4.03 -2.65 30.15
N TYR A 190 -3.37 -2.40 29.02
CA TYR A 190 -3.93 -1.64 27.90
C TYR A 190 -4.40 -2.54 26.77
N GLU A 191 -4.61 -3.84 27.04
CA GLU A 191 -5.09 -4.80 26.06
C GLU A 191 -6.37 -4.28 25.39
N GLY A 192 -6.46 -4.46 24.07
CA GLY A 192 -7.58 -3.98 23.26
C GLY A 192 -7.54 -2.48 22.92
N ARG A 193 -6.79 -1.64 23.65
CA ARG A 193 -6.73 -0.17 23.41
C ARG A 193 -5.78 0.26 22.28
N PHE A 194 -4.92 -0.65 21.83
CA PHE A 194 -4.09 -0.49 20.64
C PHE A 194 -3.87 -1.86 20.00
N LEU A 195 -3.33 -1.86 18.79
CA LEU A 195 -2.98 -3.08 18.05
C LEU A 195 -1.56 -3.54 18.41
N ASP A 196 -1.36 -4.85 18.51
CA ASP A 196 -0.03 -5.47 18.67
C ASP A 196 0.28 -6.45 17.52
N HIS A 197 1.51 -6.93 17.44
CA HIS A 197 1.96 -7.87 16.43
C HIS A 197 1.19 -9.19 16.51
N GLY A 198 0.49 -9.55 15.44
CA GLY A 198 -0.32 -10.78 15.39
C GLY A 198 -1.75 -10.64 15.91
N ASP A 199 -2.20 -9.41 16.20
CA ASP A 199 -3.57 -9.13 16.63
C ASP A 199 -4.60 -9.64 15.61
N SER A 200 -5.66 -10.29 16.08
CA SER A 200 -6.71 -10.85 15.23
C SER A 200 -7.47 -9.78 14.43
N ARG A 201 -7.45 -8.52 14.90
CA ARG A 201 -8.08 -7.36 14.25
C ARG A 201 -7.30 -6.83 13.06
N MET A 202 -6.05 -7.29 12.82
CA MET A 202 -5.19 -6.82 11.73
C MET A 202 -5.87 -6.79 10.37
N THR A 203 -6.53 -7.90 9.99
CA THR A 203 -7.20 -7.97 8.68
C THR A 203 -8.32 -6.94 8.57
N GLU A 204 -9.08 -6.73 9.64
CA GLU A 204 -10.20 -5.78 9.63
C GLU A 204 -9.72 -4.35 9.49
N VAL A 205 -8.69 -3.97 10.25
CA VAL A 205 -8.08 -2.63 10.20
C VAL A 205 -7.42 -2.36 8.84
N LEU A 206 -6.75 -3.35 8.26
CA LEU A 206 -6.04 -3.17 6.99
C LEU A 206 -6.97 -3.03 5.77
N LYS A 207 -8.26 -3.38 5.90
CA LYS A 207 -9.26 -3.12 4.86
C LYS A 207 -9.41 -1.63 4.56
N GLY A 208 -9.40 -0.75 5.57
CA GLY A 208 -9.48 0.68 5.33
C GLY A 208 -8.24 1.24 4.65
N TYR A 209 -7.04 0.84 5.08
CA TYR A 209 -5.79 1.22 4.41
C TYR A 209 -5.74 0.74 2.95
N ALA A 210 -6.30 -0.43 2.65
CA ALA A 210 -6.41 -0.92 1.28
C ALA A 210 -7.42 -0.11 0.45
N MET A 211 -8.53 0.33 1.06
CA MET A 211 -9.47 1.25 0.42
C MET A 211 -8.85 2.63 0.19
N GLN A 212 -8.07 3.15 1.13
CA GLN A 212 -7.31 4.39 0.95
C GLN A 212 -6.33 4.27 -0.23
N ALA A 213 -5.62 3.14 -0.36
CA ALA A 213 -4.77 2.87 -1.53
C ALA A 213 -5.55 2.85 -2.85
N PHE A 214 -6.72 2.23 -2.87
CA PHE A 214 -7.59 2.21 -4.04
C PHE A 214 -8.15 3.60 -4.39
N LEU A 215 -8.60 4.38 -3.40
CA LEU A 215 -9.08 5.74 -3.62
C LEU A 215 -7.98 6.67 -4.12
N PHE A 216 -6.77 6.54 -3.57
CA PHE A 216 -5.61 7.26 -4.07
C PHE A 216 -5.31 6.91 -5.53
N HIS A 217 -5.42 5.64 -5.92
CA HIS A 217 -5.23 5.22 -7.31
C HIS A 217 -6.23 5.92 -8.26
N LEU A 218 -7.47 6.12 -7.81
CA LEU A 218 -8.51 6.76 -8.62
C LEU A 218 -8.42 8.28 -8.64
N THR A 219 -8.15 8.90 -7.49
CA THR A 219 -8.39 10.33 -7.25
C THR A 219 -7.12 11.11 -6.91
N GLY A 220 -6.04 10.42 -6.53
CA GLY A 220 -4.85 11.03 -5.93
C GLY A 220 -5.02 11.45 -4.47
N ASP A 221 -6.22 11.29 -3.88
CA ASP A 221 -6.52 11.62 -2.48
C ASP A 221 -7.01 10.38 -1.71
N PRO A 222 -6.24 9.87 -0.73
CA PRO A 222 -6.63 8.69 0.03
C PRO A 222 -7.56 8.99 1.20
N PHE A 223 -7.67 10.24 1.65
CA PHE A 223 -8.04 10.54 3.02
C PHE A 223 -9.41 11.20 3.18
N CYS A 224 -10.02 10.93 4.35
CA CYS A 224 -11.18 11.64 4.85
C CYS A 224 -10.82 12.37 6.15
N GLU A 225 -11.50 13.49 6.40
CA GLU A 225 -11.41 14.23 7.66
C GLU A 225 -12.44 13.77 8.70
N ASP A 226 -13.47 13.02 8.29
CA ASP A 226 -14.48 12.52 9.21
C ASP A 226 -13.94 11.33 10.01
N ARG A 227 -13.86 11.48 11.33
CA ARG A 227 -13.33 10.49 12.27
C ARG A 227 -14.07 9.16 12.23
N ASN A 228 -15.35 9.16 11.86
CA ASN A 228 -16.15 7.94 11.76
C ASN A 228 -15.97 7.22 10.43
N CYS A 229 -15.35 7.85 9.44
CA CYS A 229 -15.12 7.22 8.14
C CYS A 229 -13.91 6.29 8.21
N ARG A 230 -14.00 5.10 7.63
CA ARG A 230 -12.88 4.16 7.48
C ARG A 230 -11.70 4.73 6.67
N LEU A 231 -11.89 5.84 5.97
CA LEU A 231 -10.84 6.56 5.24
C LEU A 231 -10.18 7.67 6.08
N PHE A 232 -10.53 7.81 7.35
CA PHE A 232 -9.97 8.84 8.24
C PHE A 232 -8.44 8.77 8.33
N ASN A 233 -7.78 9.93 8.23
CA ASN A 233 -6.33 10.05 8.39
C ASN A 233 -5.93 9.98 9.89
N SER A 234 -5.92 8.76 10.43
CA SER A 234 -5.64 8.49 11.84
C SER A 234 -4.16 8.65 12.18
N HIS A 235 -3.87 9.34 13.29
CA HIS A 235 -2.51 9.49 13.82
C HIS A 235 -2.31 8.77 15.16
N TRP A 236 -3.40 8.42 15.84
CA TRP A 236 -3.40 7.71 17.13
C TRP A 236 -3.99 6.31 16.99
N GLN A 237 -3.50 5.35 17.78
CA GLN A 237 -4.06 3.99 17.84
C GLN A 237 -5.55 3.99 18.15
N ALA A 238 -6.01 4.87 19.04
CA ALA A 238 -7.43 5.01 19.35
C ALA A 238 -8.26 5.49 18.14
N GLU A 239 -7.70 6.35 17.28
CA GLU A 239 -8.37 6.80 16.05
C GLU A 239 -8.38 5.72 14.98
N VAL A 240 -7.31 4.92 14.88
CA VAL A 240 -7.27 3.75 14.02
C VAL A 240 -8.38 2.79 14.43
N LEU A 241 -8.47 2.41 15.70
CA LEU A 241 -9.52 1.51 16.17
C LEU A 241 -10.93 2.10 15.94
N HIS A 242 -11.11 3.38 16.26
CA HIS A 242 -12.39 4.07 16.06
C HIS A 242 -12.81 4.07 14.59
N SER A 243 -11.98 4.59 13.69
CA SER A 243 -12.34 4.71 12.27
C SER A 243 -12.49 3.36 11.56
N GLN A 244 -11.77 2.33 12.02
CA GLN A 244 -11.78 1.02 11.37
C GLN A 244 -12.80 0.05 11.95
N MET A 245 -13.21 0.20 13.21
CA MET A 245 -14.05 -0.79 13.90
C MET A 245 -15.26 -0.18 14.62
N ASP A 246 -15.06 0.92 15.36
CA ASP A 246 -16.08 1.46 16.28
C ASP A 246 -16.85 2.66 15.72
N GLY A 247 -16.61 3.01 14.45
CA GLY A 247 -17.22 4.14 13.77
C GLY A 247 -18.73 3.96 13.58
N GLN A 248 -19.45 5.09 13.47
CA GLN A 248 -20.91 5.07 13.25
C GLN A 248 -21.33 4.42 11.92
N TYR A 249 -20.42 4.37 10.96
CA TYR A 249 -20.62 3.82 9.63
C TYR A 249 -19.27 3.34 9.09
N GLU A 250 -19.30 2.58 8.01
CA GLU A 250 -18.09 2.15 7.34
C GLU A 250 -17.46 3.28 6.51
N PHE A 251 -18.27 3.97 5.70
CA PHE A 251 -17.87 5.15 4.95
C PHE A 251 -18.84 6.30 5.21
N CYS A 252 -18.33 7.54 5.26
CA CYS A 252 -19.20 8.70 5.42
C CYS A 252 -20.13 8.86 4.21
N PRO A 253 -21.25 9.58 4.32
CA PRO A 253 -22.24 9.69 3.23
C PRO A 253 -21.65 10.09 1.88
N ARG A 254 -20.61 10.95 1.89
CA ARG A 254 -19.87 11.35 0.69
C ARG A 254 -19.14 10.17 0.03
N HIS A 255 -18.42 9.38 0.82
CA HIS A 255 -17.64 8.26 0.30
C HIS A 255 -18.52 7.06 -0.04
N GLU A 256 -19.60 6.83 0.70
CA GLU A 256 -20.59 5.79 0.36
C GLU A 256 -21.22 6.08 -1.01
N ALA A 257 -21.62 7.33 -1.26
CA ALA A 257 -22.14 7.74 -2.57
C ALA A 257 -21.11 7.54 -3.70
N PHE A 258 -19.86 7.92 -3.47
CA PHE A 258 -18.76 7.72 -4.42
C PHE A 258 -18.51 6.23 -4.72
N ILE A 259 -18.47 5.39 -3.69
CA ILE A 259 -18.27 3.94 -3.83
C ILE A 259 -19.44 3.30 -4.60
N LYS A 260 -20.67 3.73 -4.33
CA LYS A 260 -21.85 3.27 -5.08
C LYS A 260 -21.76 3.62 -6.56
N GLU A 261 -21.41 4.87 -6.87
CA GLU A 261 -21.23 5.32 -8.25
C GLU A 261 -20.12 4.55 -8.98
N LEU A 262 -19.02 4.26 -8.29
CA LEU A 262 -17.94 3.42 -8.83
C LEU A 262 -18.44 2.01 -9.19
N LYS A 263 -19.22 1.38 -8.32
CA LYS A 263 -19.80 0.05 -8.60
C LYS A 263 -20.71 0.09 -9.82
N ASP A 264 -21.58 1.09 -9.92
CA ASP A 264 -22.52 1.22 -11.05
C ASP A 264 -21.77 1.38 -12.39
N ARG A 265 -20.57 1.99 -12.36
CA ARG A 265 -19.70 2.17 -13.53
C ARG A 265 -18.74 1.02 -13.78
N SER A 266 -18.49 0.15 -12.80
CA SER A 266 -17.61 -1.00 -12.96
C SER A 266 -18.21 -1.94 -14.01
N PRO A 267 -17.45 -2.34 -15.06
CA PRO A 267 -17.94 -3.25 -16.09
C PRO A 267 -18.31 -4.64 -15.55
N PHE A 268 -18.01 -4.94 -14.28
CA PHE A 268 -18.28 -6.22 -13.63
C PHE A 268 -19.54 -6.22 -12.75
N SER A 269 -20.24 -5.08 -12.58
CA SER A 269 -21.45 -4.99 -11.74
C SER A 269 -22.67 -5.69 -12.34
N SER A 270 -22.66 -5.97 -13.65
CA SER A 270 -23.73 -6.68 -14.37
C SER A 270 -23.48 -8.20 -14.51
N LEU A 271 -22.34 -8.70 -14.04
CA LEU A 271 -21.96 -10.12 -14.10
C LEU A 271 -22.05 -10.78 -12.72
N SER A 272 -23.15 -10.57 -12.01
CA SER A 272 -23.56 -11.55 -10.99
C SER A 272 -23.98 -12.83 -11.73
N TYR A 273 -23.35 -13.96 -11.40
CA TYR A 273 -23.49 -15.28 -12.01
C TYR A 273 -22.66 -15.50 -13.29
N LEU A 274 -21.36 -15.76 -13.11
CA LEU A 274 -20.68 -16.93 -13.68
C LEU A 274 -19.25 -16.98 -13.13
N SER A 275 -19.01 -17.94 -12.24
CA SER A 275 -17.70 -18.27 -11.74
C SER A 275 -16.86 -18.90 -12.86
N THR A 276 -16.02 -18.09 -13.52
CA THR A 276 -14.93 -18.63 -14.33
C THR A 276 -13.68 -17.76 -14.17
N SER A 277 -12.56 -18.42 -13.92
CA SER A 277 -11.24 -17.87 -13.64
C SER A 277 -10.80 -16.78 -14.64
N CYS A 278 -10.31 -15.66 -14.12
CA CYS A 278 -9.80 -14.50 -14.87
C CYS A 278 -8.58 -14.76 -15.79
N GLN A 279 -8.22 -16.02 -16.06
CA GLN A 279 -7.16 -16.37 -17.03
C GLN A 279 -7.65 -16.24 -18.48
N GLU A 280 -8.95 -16.33 -18.76
CA GLU A 280 -9.51 -16.23 -20.11
C GLU A 280 -10.04 -14.81 -20.46
N ALA A 281 -10.10 -13.91 -19.47
CA ALA A 281 -10.63 -12.56 -19.65
C ALA A 281 -9.68 -11.63 -20.43
N ASP A 282 -8.37 -11.93 -20.44
CA ASP A 282 -7.34 -11.08 -21.09
C ASP A 282 -7.47 -11.12 -22.62
N ASP A 283 -7.77 -12.29 -23.20
CA ASP A 283 -7.92 -12.48 -24.64
C ASP A 283 -9.29 -12.04 -25.17
N SER A 284 -10.33 -12.13 -24.34
CA SER A 284 -11.71 -11.82 -24.73
C SER A 284 -12.01 -10.31 -24.67
N ILE A 285 -11.53 -9.61 -23.65
CA ILE A 285 -11.71 -8.15 -23.53
C ILE A 285 -10.92 -7.41 -24.61
N THR A 286 -9.69 -7.84 -24.90
CA THR A 286 -8.86 -7.25 -25.97
C THR A 286 -9.53 -7.37 -27.34
N ARG A 287 -10.22 -8.49 -27.62
CA ARG A 287 -10.99 -8.66 -28.87
C ARG A 287 -12.23 -7.77 -28.94
N ILE A 288 -12.94 -7.58 -27.82
CA ILE A 288 -14.14 -6.74 -27.77
C ILE A 288 -13.78 -5.26 -27.98
N VAL A 289 -12.72 -4.78 -27.34
CA VAL A 289 -12.25 -3.39 -27.49
C VAL A 289 -11.76 -3.12 -28.92
N ASN A 290 -11.01 -4.06 -29.52
CA ASN A 290 -10.53 -3.94 -30.90
C ASN A 290 -11.68 -3.97 -31.93
N SER A 291 -12.76 -4.72 -31.67
CA SER A 291 -13.93 -4.77 -32.56
C SER A 291 -14.76 -3.49 -32.57
N ARG A 292 -14.79 -2.74 -31.45
CA ARG A 292 -15.52 -1.47 -31.33
C ARG A 292 -14.75 -0.25 -31.83
N LEU A 293 -13.41 -0.32 -31.87
CA LEU A 293 -12.55 0.78 -32.32
C LEU A 293 -12.12 0.67 -33.79
N GLY A 294 -12.55 -0.37 -34.52
CA GLY A 294 -12.23 -0.52 -35.95
C GLY A 294 -10.73 -0.59 -36.25
N ILE A 295 -9.91 -0.99 -35.27
CA ILE A 295 -8.46 -1.10 -35.44
C ILE A 295 -8.16 -2.48 -36.02
N THR A 296 -8.16 -2.57 -37.35
CA THR A 296 -7.56 -3.71 -38.05
C THR A 296 -6.04 -3.60 -37.96
N ASN A 297 -5.39 -4.68 -37.52
CA ASN A 297 -3.94 -4.82 -37.47
C ASN A 297 -3.27 -4.28 -38.74
N GLY A 298 -2.52 -3.18 -38.62
CA GLY A 298 -1.70 -2.65 -39.70
C GLY A 298 -1.44 -1.15 -39.57
N ASN A 299 -0.16 -0.80 -39.48
CA ASN A 299 0.45 0.54 -39.55
C ASN A 299 0.43 1.41 -38.28
N VAL A 300 1.63 1.50 -37.69
CA VAL A 300 2.08 2.55 -36.77
C VAL A 300 2.28 3.84 -37.56
N PRO A 301 1.65 4.98 -37.20
CA PRO A 301 2.10 6.28 -37.67
C PRO A 301 3.24 6.77 -36.76
N LYS A 302 4.44 6.93 -37.34
CA LYS A 302 5.44 7.90 -36.87
C LYS A 302 4.88 9.30 -37.12
N ILE A 303 5.10 10.23 -36.18
CA ILE A 303 5.05 11.72 -36.24
C ILE A 303 4.80 12.16 -34.77
N LEU A 304 5.58 13.00 -34.08
CA LEU A 304 6.67 13.91 -34.41
C LEU A 304 7.53 14.14 -33.15
N ASP A 305 8.83 14.26 -33.37
CA ASP A 305 9.79 14.96 -32.51
C ASP A 305 9.36 16.43 -32.29
N GLY A 306 9.55 16.96 -31.08
CA GLY A 306 9.65 18.40 -30.89
C GLY A 306 9.25 18.96 -29.53
N ALA A 307 10.22 19.69 -28.96
CA ALA A 307 10.05 20.78 -28.00
C ALA A 307 9.83 20.46 -26.52
N PHE A 308 10.95 20.16 -25.84
CA PHE A 308 11.25 20.81 -24.57
C PHE A 308 11.06 22.34 -24.69
N GLN A 309 10.09 22.91 -23.99
CA GLN A 309 10.13 24.32 -23.59
C GLN A 309 9.68 24.47 -22.13
N LYS A 310 10.56 25.10 -21.34
CA LYS A 310 10.36 25.48 -19.93
C LYS A 310 9.17 26.44 -19.79
N PRO A 311 8.37 26.36 -18.72
CA PRO A 311 7.42 27.41 -18.41
C PRO A 311 8.16 28.69 -17.96
N LYS A 312 7.84 29.81 -18.62
CA LYS A 312 8.23 31.16 -18.23
C LYS A 312 7.54 31.54 -16.91
N LYS A 313 8.28 32.25 -16.07
CA LYS A 313 7.78 32.97 -14.90
C LYS A 313 6.73 34.00 -15.34
N CYS A 314 5.62 34.07 -14.61
CA CYS A 314 4.80 35.28 -14.51
C CYS A 314 4.93 35.80 -13.07
N GLY A 315 5.03 37.13 -12.97
CA GLY A 315 5.27 37.87 -11.73
C GLY A 315 4.03 38.09 -10.88
#